data_AF-A0A212F6X9-F1
#
_entry.id   AF-A0A212F6X9-F1
#
_cell.length_a   1.000
_cell.length_b   1.000
_cell.length_c   1.000
_cell.angle_alpha   90.00
_cell.angle_beta   90.00
_cell.angle_gamma   90.00
#
_symmetry.space_group_name_H-M   'P 1'
#
loop_
_entity.id
_entity.type
_entity.pdbx_description
1 polymer ?
#
loop_
_entity_poly.entity_id
_entity_poly.type
_entity_poly.pdbx_seq_one_letter_code
_entity_poly.pdbx_strand_id
1 'polypeptide(L)' 'MIKGIIARDLDHTKASATITAGGVGSTFANIRLKSERGSGLNYQIEIYV' A
#
# COMPACT_ATOMS: atom_id res chain seq x y z
N MET A 1 3.71 -12.90 12.05
CA MET A 1 4.54 -12.45 10.89
C MET A 1 3.57 -12.07 9.81
N ILE A 2 3.80 -11.00 9.06
CA ILE A 2 2.84 -10.57 8.04
C ILE A 2 2.69 -11.69 6.98
N LYS A 3 1.46 -12.16 6.77
CA LYS A 3 1.09 -13.20 5.80
C LYS A 3 0.73 -12.61 4.44
N GLY A 4 0.22 -11.38 4.42
CA GLY A 4 -0.21 -10.72 3.19
C GLY A 4 -0.42 -9.23 3.39
N ILE A 5 -0.19 -8.46 2.33
CA ILE A 5 -0.48 -7.03 2.28
C ILE A 5 -1.23 -6.76 0.98
N ILE A 6 -2.40 -6.17 1.08
CA ILE A 6 -3.19 -5.72 -0.07
C ILE A 6 -3.27 -4.20 0.00
N ALA A 7 -2.88 -3.55 -1.10
CA ALA A 7 -3.05 -2.11 -1.28
C ALA A 7 -3.93 -1.89 -2.50
N ARG A 8 -5.14 -1.34 -2.28
CA ARG A 8 -6.09 -1.05 -3.34
C ARG A 8 -6.34 0.45 -3.42
N ASP A 9 -6.21 1.00 -4.62
CA ASP A 9 -6.70 2.35 -4.91
C ASP A 9 -8.22 2.30 -5.08
N LEU A 10 -8.95 3.05 -4.25
CA LEU A 10 -10.41 3.11 -4.27
C LEU A 10 -10.94 4.09 -5.32
N ASP A 11 -10.14 5.09 -5.68
CA ASP A 11 -10.54 6.14 -6.61
C ASP A 11 -10.17 5.78 -8.07
N HIS A 12 -9.63 4.57 -8.29
CA HIS A 12 -9.22 4.07 -9.60
C HIS A 12 -8.32 5.04 -10.37
N THR A 13 -7.43 5.73 -9.66
CA THR A 13 -6.46 6.66 -10.24
C THR A 13 -5.21 5.92 -10.70
N LYS A 14 -4.22 6.63 -11.28
CA LYS A 14 -2.89 6.02 -11.52
C LYS A 14 -1.96 6.16 -10.32
N ALA A 15 -2.53 6.24 -9.11
CA ALA A 15 -1.74 6.24 -7.89
C ALA A 15 -1.02 4.88 -7.74
N SER A 16 0.22 4.89 -7.23
CA SER A 16 0.97 3.68 -6.95
C SER A 16 1.26 3.46 -5.46
N ALA A 17 1.15 2.20 -5.03
CA ALA A 17 1.58 1.72 -3.72
C ALA A 17 2.82 0.82 -3.91
N THR A 18 3.87 1.04 -3.14
CA THR A 18 5.11 0.28 -3.24
C THR A 18 5.65 -0.04 -1.85
N ILE A 19 5.97 -1.31 -1.59
CA ILE A 19 6.66 -1.70 -0.36
C ILE A 19 8.15 -1.37 -0.51
N THR A 20 8.68 -0.52 0.37
CA THR A 20 10.08 -0.09 0.32
C THR A 20 10.98 -0.85 1.28
N ALA A 21 10.43 -1.41 2.36
CA ALA A 21 11.16 -2.25 3.32
C ALA A 21 10.20 -3.15 4.09
N GLY A 22 10.70 -4.29 4.59
CA GLY A 22 9.87 -5.29 5.25
C GLY A 22 8.86 -5.92 4.29
N GLY A 23 7.68 -6.31 4.79
CA GLY A 23 6.61 -6.91 3.99
C GLY A 23 6.18 -8.28 4.48
N VAL A 24 5.70 -9.11 3.56
CA VAL A 24 5.30 -10.50 3.86
C VAL A 24 6.52 -11.27 4.39
N GLY A 25 6.33 -12.01 5.48
CA GLY A 25 7.40 -12.69 6.21
C GLY A 25 8.18 -11.79 7.18
N SER A 26 7.89 -10.49 7.25
CA SER A 26 8.47 -9.57 8.25
C SER A 26 7.49 -9.25 9.37
N THR A 27 7.97 -8.63 10.46
CA THR A 27 7.13 -8.07 11.52
C THR A 27 6.69 -6.63 11.25
N PHE A 28 7.29 -5.99 10.25
CA PHE A 28 6.99 -4.62 9.82
C PHE A 28 6.93 -4.54 8.30
N ALA A 29 6.25 -3.51 7.79
CA ALA A 29 6.25 -3.18 6.37
C ALA A 29 6.22 -1.65 6.22
N ASN A 30 7.10 -1.13 5.38
CA ASN A 30 7.09 0.27 4.96
C ASN A 30 6.44 0.35 3.59
N ILE A 31 5.35 1.11 3.50
CA ILE A 31 4.55 1.26 2.28
C ILE A 31 4.62 2.72 1.85
N ARG A 32 5.13 2.98 0.64
CA ARG A 32 5.11 4.30 0.00
C ARG A 32 3.89 4.39 -0.90
N LEU A 33 3.04 5.38 -0.64
CA LEU A 33 1.87 5.71 -1.45
C LEU A 33 2.14 6.98 -2.25
N LYS A 34 1.83 6.98 -3.54
CA LYS A 34 2.02 8.13 -4.43
C LYS A 34 0.78 8.34 -5.29
N SER A 35 0.13 9.50 -5.18
CA SER A 35 -1.00 9.89 -6.04
C SER A 35 -0.53 10.55 -7.34
N GLU A 36 -1.46 10.66 -8.28
CA GLU A 36 -1.32 11.58 -9.40
C GLU A 36 -1.46 13.04 -8.95
N ARG A 37 -0.77 13.95 -9.64
CA ARG A 37 -0.84 15.38 -9.34
C ARG A 37 -2.25 15.90 -9.59
N GLY A 38 -2.88 16.46 -8.56
CA GLY A 38 -4.24 16.97 -8.64
C GLY A 38 -5.33 15.94 -8.31
N SER A 39 -4.94 14.69 -8.02
CA SER A 39 -5.85 13.64 -7.57
C SER A 39 -5.69 13.37 -6.07
N GLY A 40 -6.78 12.93 -5.44
CA GLY A 40 -6.76 12.47 -4.05
C GLY A 40 -5.88 11.23 -3.88
N LEU A 41 -5.57 10.91 -2.62
CA LEU A 41 -4.84 9.70 -2.26
C LEU A 41 -5.76 8.84 -1.38
N ASN A 42 -6.50 7.94 -2.00
CA ASN A 42 -7.48 7.08 -1.32
C ASN A 42 -7.10 5.60 -1.47
N TYR A 43 -6.40 5.08 -0.46
CA TYR A 43 -5.96 3.70 -0.43
C TYR A 43 -6.63 2.90 0.66
N GLN A 44 -7.11 1.72 0.31
CA GLN A 44 -7.45 0.68 1.25
C GLN A 44 -6.24 -0.23 1.44
N ILE A 45 -5.67 -0.21 2.64
CA ILE A 45 -4.55 -1.06 3.05
C ILE A 45 -5.08 -2.14 3.98
N GLU A 46 -4.90 -3.41 3.60
CA GLU A 46 -5.22 -4.56 4.42
C GLU A 46 -3.94 -5.34 4.73
N ILE A 47 -3.67 -5.54 6.01
CA ILE A 47 -2.50 -6.29 6.49
C ILE A 47 -3.01 -7.54 7.19
N TYR A 48 -2.62 -8.70 6.67
CA TYR A 48 -2.92 -10.01 7.22
C TYR A 48 -1.69 -10.52 7.98
N VAL A 49 -1.84 -10.93 9.25
CA VAL A 49 -0.75 -11.39 10.14
C VAL A 49 -0.98 -12.82 10.61
#